data_AF-A0AAD1Z671-F1
#
_entry.id   AF-A0AAD1Z671-F1
#
_cell.length_a   1.000
_cell.length_b   1.000
_cell.length_c   1.000
_cell.angle_alpha   90.00
_cell.angle_beta   90.00
_cell.angle_gamma   90.00
#
_symmetry.space_group_name_H-M   'P 1'
#
loop_
_entity.id
_entity.type
_entity.pdbx_description
1 polymer ?
#
loop_
_entity_poly.entity_id
_entity_poly.type
_entity_poly.pdbx_seq_one_letter_code
_entity_poly.pdbx_strand_id
1 'polypeptide(L)'
;MDIPKKACDRRINEFVKRARAAKIHAYIISHLKKEMLSFMGKSKTQKRLINNLEDVFAKKNLGNRSSANIIYQLVTDFPSVENFMEVLSRYNIEEFEKLKLKMIQAVDDMLGHDIPAVFKKY
;
A
#
# COMPACT_ATOMS: atom_id res chain seq x y z
N MET A 1 15.61 -33.28 4.51
CA MET A 1 15.93 -32.01 5.18
C MET A 1 16.15 -30.94 4.12
N ASP A 2 15.15 -30.09 3.82
CA ASP A 2 15.24 -29.01 2.81
C ASP A 2 15.19 -27.62 3.47
N ILE A 3 15.99 -27.47 4.53
CA ILE A 3 16.07 -26.23 5.32
C ILE A 3 16.51 -25.02 4.43
N PRO A 4 17.44 -25.15 3.46
CA PRO A 4 17.85 -24.03 2.60
C PRO A 4 16.76 -23.54 1.63
N LYS A 5 16.01 -24.46 1.00
CA LYS A 5 14.93 -24.11 0.06
C LYS A 5 13.78 -23.39 0.75
N LYS A 6 13.35 -23.91 1.91
CA LYS A 6 12.29 -23.28 2.73
C LYS A 6 12.67 -21.87 3.20
N ALA A 7 13.95 -21.61 3.48
CA ALA A 7 14.43 -20.29 3.84
C ALA A 7 14.37 -19.30 2.66
N CYS A 8 14.69 -19.76 1.44
CA CYS A 8 14.57 -18.97 0.21
C CYS A 8 13.10 -18.59 -0.07
N ASP A 9 12.20 -19.58 -0.05
CA ASP A 9 10.77 -19.37 -0.27
C ASP A 9 10.17 -18.36 0.73
N ARG A 10 10.56 -18.48 2.01
CA ARG A 10 10.12 -17.55 3.05
C ARG A 10 10.58 -16.12 2.76
N ARG A 11 11.84 -15.92 2.36
CA ARG A 11 12.38 -14.57 2.04
C ARG A 11 11.66 -13.94 0.85
N ILE A 12 11.37 -14.72 -0.18
CA ILE A 12 10.64 -14.23 -1.35
C ILE A 12 9.19 -13.89 -0.98
N ASN A 13 8.53 -14.72 -0.20
CA ASN A 13 7.17 -14.42 0.27
C ASN A 13 7.11 -13.13 1.10
N GLU A 14 8.05 -12.92 2.01
CA GLU A 14 8.14 -11.66 2.77
C GLU A 14 8.42 -10.46 1.87
N PHE A 15 9.25 -10.62 0.84
CA PHE A 15 9.48 -9.58 -0.16
C PHE A 15 8.20 -9.25 -0.95
N VAL A 16 7.47 -10.26 -1.43
CA VAL A 16 6.18 -10.10 -2.13
C VAL A 16 5.16 -9.37 -1.24
N LYS A 17 5.06 -9.74 0.04
CA LYS A 17 4.18 -9.07 1.01
C LYS A 17 4.54 -7.58 1.15
N ARG A 18 5.84 -7.27 1.32
CA ARG A 18 6.32 -5.88 1.45
C ARG A 18 6.08 -5.05 0.20
N ALA A 19 6.34 -5.59 -0.99
CA ALA A 19 6.10 -4.90 -2.25
C ALA A 19 4.61 -4.57 -2.45
N ARG A 20 3.71 -5.50 -2.10
CA ARG A 20 2.27 -5.27 -2.13
C ARG A 20 1.85 -4.20 -1.12
N ALA A 21 2.38 -4.24 0.10
CA ALA A 21 2.12 -3.23 1.13
C ALA A 21 2.58 -1.83 0.68
N ALA A 22 3.78 -1.71 0.08
CA ALA A 22 4.29 -0.45 -0.44
C ALA A 22 3.42 0.11 -1.57
N LYS A 23 2.95 -0.75 -2.50
CA LYS A 23 2.02 -0.37 -3.57
C LYS A 23 0.71 0.18 -2.99
N ILE A 24 0.12 -0.49 -2.01
CA ILE A 24 -1.10 -0.03 -1.32
C ILE A 24 -0.86 1.30 -0.62
N HIS A 25 0.25 1.44 0.11
CA HIS A 25 0.62 2.68 0.79
C HIS A 25 0.72 3.86 -0.20
N ALA A 26 1.35 3.65 -1.36
CA ALA A 26 1.45 4.67 -2.40
C ALA A 26 0.06 5.12 -2.92
N TYR A 27 -0.90 4.19 -3.08
CA TYR A 27 -2.26 4.56 -3.46
C TYR A 27 -2.99 5.38 -2.39
N ILE A 28 -2.86 5.00 -1.12
CA ILE A 28 -3.49 5.73 -0.01
C ILE A 28 -2.97 7.15 0.04
N ILE A 29 -1.65 7.32 0.04
CA ILE A 29 -0.99 8.64 0.06
C ILE A 29 -1.45 9.49 -1.13
N SER A 30 -1.48 8.91 -2.34
CA SER A 30 -1.96 9.65 -3.51
C SER A 30 -3.45 9.98 -3.44
N HIS A 31 -4.28 9.12 -2.85
CA HIS A 31 -5.71 9.40 -2.69
C HIS A 31 -5.92 10.55 -1.71
N LEU A 32 -5.26 10.50 -0.56
CA LEU A 32 -5.27 11.58 0.43
C LEU A 32 -4.81 12.92 -0.17
N LYS A 33 -3.74 12.90 -0.98
CA LYS A 33 -3.27 14.07 -1.72
C LYS A 33 -4.32 14.61 -2.69
N LYS A 34 -4.99 13.73 -3.43
CA LYS A 34 -6.05 14.13 -4.39
C LYS A 34 -7.24 14.76 -3.68
N GLU A 35 -7.72 14.14 -2.61
CA GLU A 35 -8.82 14.67 -1.82
C GLU A 35 -8.43 16.00 -1.18
N MET A 36 -7.23 16.13 -0.58
CA MET A 36 -6.73 17.41 -0.05
C MET A 36 -6.77 18.55 -1.07
N LEU A 37 -6.35 18.30 -2.31
CA LEU A 37 -6.39 19.30 -3.38
C LEU A 37 -7.81 19.65 -3.83
N SER A 38 -8.79 18.79 -3.55
CA SER A 38 -10.18 18.95 -4.01
C SER A 38 -11.04 19.74 -3.04
N PHE A 39 -10.60 19.94 -1.78
CA PHE A 39 -11.35 20.66 -0.76
C PHE A 39 -10.67 21.97 -0.35
N MET A 40 -11.48 23.01 -0.13
CA MET A 40 -11.01 24.30 0.38
C MET A 40 -11.02 24.27 1.92
N GLY A 41 -9.86 24.53 2.55
CA GLY A 41 -9.69 24.55 4.01
C GLY A 41 -8.81 23.41 4.54
N LYS A 42 -7.51 23.69 4.68
CA LYS A 42 -6.42 22.72 4.91
C LYS A 42 -6.60 21.88 6.18
N SER A 43 -6.69 22.54 7.35
CA SER A 43 -6.74 21.86 8.65
C SER A 43 -8.02 21.02 8.84
N LYS A 44 -9.18 21.56 8.41
CA LYS A 44 -10.47 20.86 8.52
C LYS A 44 -10.54 19.65 7.58
N THR A 45 -9.97 19.79 6.37
CA THR A 45 -9.91 18.70 5.39
C THR A 45 -8.98 17.59 5.85
N GLN A 46 -7.78 17.91 6.35
CA GLN A 46 -6.84 16.91 6.86
C GLN A 46 -7.46 16.08 7.99
N LYS A 47 -8.09 16.73 9.00
CA LYS A 47 -8.79 16.01 10.07
C LYS A 47 -9.91 15.12 9.54
N ARG A 48 -10.71 15.61 8.58
CA ARG A 48 -11.78 14.81 7.98
C ARG A 48 -11.25 13.60 7.21
N LEU A 49 -10.15 13.76 6.47
CA LEU A 49 -9.55 12.66 5.70
C LEU A 49 -8.94 11.58 6.60
N ILE A 50 -8.29 11.99 7.70
CA ILE A 50 -7.77 11.06 8.70
C ILE A 50 -8.93 10.33 9.39
N ASN A 51 -10.02 11.03 9.75
CA ASN A 51 -11.16 10.38 10.41
C ASN A 51 -11.98 9.45 9.50
N ASN A 52 -11.95 9.65 8.18
CA ASN A 52 -12.63 8.77 7.21
C ASN A 52 -11.65 7.80 6.53
N LEU A 53 -10.49 7.56 7.15
CA LEU A 53 -9.47 6.70 6.57
C LEU A 53 -9.93 5.24 6.47
N GLU A 54 -10.79 4.78 7.39
CA GLU A 54 -11.45 3.47 7.30
C GLU A 54 -12.28 3.32 6.02
N ASP A 55 -13.04 4.34 5.65
CA ASP A 55 -13.79 4.36 4.39
C ASP A 55 -12.88 4.40 3.16
N VAL A 56 -11.70 5.03 3.27
CA VAL A 56 -10.68 5.02 2.23
C VAL A 56 -10.09 3.62 2.05
N PHE A 57 -9.85 2.89 3.14
CA PHE A 57 -9.41 1.49 3.11
C PHE A 57 -10.52 0.52 2.67
N ALA A 58 -11.76 0.78 3.07
CA ALA A 58 -12.94 -0.05 2.76
C ALA A 58 -13.49 0.20 1.36
N LYS A 59 -13.19 1.36 0.74
CA LYS A 59 -13.54 1.63 -0.66
C LYS A 59 -12.86 0.61 -1.57
N LYS A 60 -13.66 -0.39 -1.94
CA LYS A 60 -13.56 -1.47 -2.93
C LYS A 60 -13.00 -1.09 -4.33
N ASN A 61 -12.54 0.14 -4.50
CA ASN A 61 -12.22 0.83 -5.76
C ASN A 61 -10.73 1.11 -5.97
N LEU A 62 -9.82 0.33 -5.37
CA LEU A 62 -8.39 0.33 -5.78
C LEU A 62 -8.15 -0.39 -7.12
N GLY A 63 -9.16 -0.48 -7.98
CA GLY A 63 -9.09 -0.94 -9.38
C GLY A 63 -8.83 -2.43 -9.58
N ASN A 64 -8.19 -3.10 -8.63
CA ASN A 64 -7.73 -4.47 -8.77
C ASN A 64 -8.40 -5.35 -7.71
N ARG A 65 -9.29 -6.26 -8.11
CA ARG A 65 -10.00 -7.20 -7.20
C ARG A 65 -9.05 -8.01 -6.31
N SER A 66 -7.83 -8.27 -6.78
CA SER A 66 -6.78 -8.94 -5.98
C SER A 66 -6.26 -8.07 -4.82
N SER A 67 -6.31 -6.74 -4.93
CA SER A 67 -5.78 -5.82 -3.91
C SER A 67 -6.69 -5.69 -2.68
N ALA A 68 -8.01 -5.86 -2.84
CA ALA A 68 -8.96 -5.79 -1.72
C ALA A 68 -8.78 -6.93 -0.71
N ASN A 69 -8.62 -8.18 -1.17
CA ASN A 69 -8.28 -9.31 -0.29
C ASN A 69 -6.88 -9.16 0.31
N ILE A 70 -5.94 -8.54 -0.42
CA ILE A 70 -4.58 -8.30 0.07
C ILE A 70 -4.55 -7.20 1.13
N ILE A 71 -5.40 -6.17 1.05
CA ILE A 71 -5.52 -5.19 2.15
C ILE A 71 -5.99 -5.90 3.41
N TYR A 72 -7.09 -6.67 3.37
CA TYR A 72 -7.55 -7.43 4.53
C TYR A 72 -6.53 -8.47 5.04
N GLN A 73 -5.75 -9.07 4.16
CA GLN A 73 -4.74 -10.07 4.52
C GLN A 73 -3.42 -9.44 5.02
N LEU A 74 -3.09 -8.22 4.58
CA LEU A 74 -1.99 -7.40 5.10
C LEU A 74 -2.40 -6.63 6.35
N VAL A 75 -3.69 -6.39 6.59
CA VAL A 75 -4.23 -5.76 7.81
C VAL A 75 -3.84 -6.55 9.07
N THR A 76 -3.58 -7.85 8.95
CA THR A 76 -3.01 -8.66 10.04
C THR A 76 -1.60 -8.20 10.45
N ASP A 77 -0.84 -7.56 9.55
CA ASP A 77 0.54 -7.07 9.75
C ASP A 77 0.66 -5.54 9.57
N PHE A 78 -0.43 -4.83 9.27
CA PHE A 78 -0.44 -3.37 9.10
C PHE A 78 -0.54 -2.72 10.49
N PRO A 79 0.10 -1.56 10.73
CA PRO A 79 -0.20 -0.79 11.94
C PRO A 79 -1.73 -0.60 12.02
N SER A 80 -2.31 -0.73 13.21
CA SER A 80 -3.75 -0.52 13.38
C SER A 80 -4.16 0.79 12.72
N VAL A 81 -5.39 0.88 12.21
CA VAL A 81 -5.87 2.10 11.56
C VAL A 81 -5.62 3.30 12.48
N GLU A 82 -5.74 3.13 13.80
CA GLU A 82 -5.40 4.18 14.77
C GLU A 82 -3.93 4.61 14.71
N ASN A 83 -2.98 3.67 14.64
CA ASN A 83 -1.56 3.99 14.52
C ASN A 83 -1.26 4.67 13.17
N PHE A 84 -1.87 4.23 12.07
CA PHE A 84 -1.70 4.90 10.78
C PHE A 84 -2.30 6.33 10.79
N MET A 85 -3.46 6.53 11.42
CA MET A 85 -4.07 7.84 11.64
C MET A 85 -3.17 8.74 12.50
N GLU A 86 -2.61 8.21 13.59
CA GLU A 86 -1.69 8.93 14.47
C GLU A 86 -0.46 9.39 13.71
N VAL A 87 0.18 8.49 12.96
CA VAL A 87 1.35 8.82 12.14
C VAL A 87 0.99 9.87 11.09
N LEU A 88 -0.11 9.70 10.34
CA LEU A 88 -0.57 10.67 9.33
C LEU A 88 -0.86 12.05 9.93
N SER A 89 -1.36 12.12 11.16
CA SER A 89 -1.66 13.40 11.82
C SER A 89 -0.43 14.29 12.02
N ARG A 90 0.76 13.68 12.05
CA ARG A 90 2.05 14.37 12.22
C ARG A 90 2.63 14.93 10.91
N TYR A 91 2.06 14.56 9.76
CA TYR A 91 2.53 15.00 8.43
C TYR A 91 1.60 16.04 7.80
N ASN A 92 2.15 16.84 6.89
CA ASN A 92 1.37 17.70 6.02
C ASN A 92 0.98 16.94 4.74
N ILE A 93 -0.30 16.59 4.59
CA ILE A 93 -0.79 15.84 3.42
C ILE A 93 -0.63 16.66 2.13
N GLU A 94 -0.51 18.00 2.21
CA GLU A 94 -0.21 18.83 1.04
C GLU A 94 1.20 18.60 0.47
N GLU A 95 2.14 18.07 1.23
CA GLU A 95 3.50 17.80 0.72
C GLU A 95 3.61 16.43 0.06
N PHE A 96 2.57 15.60 0.16
CA PHE A 96 2.57 14.28 -0.43
C PHE A 96 2.67 14.33 -1.95
N GLU A 97 3.42 13.38 -2.50
CA GLU A 97 3.55 13.21 -3.93
C GLU A 97 2.29 12.59 -4.54
N LYS A 98 2.03 12.92 -5.81
CA LYS A 98 1.02 12.25 -6.61
C LYS A 98 1.52 10.85 -7.00
N LEU A 99 0.58 9.92 -7.22
CA LEU A 99 0.92 8.58 -7.69
C LEU A 99 1.76 8.62 -8.97
N LYS A 100 2.96 8.05 -8.92
CA LYS A 100 3.81 7.85 -10.09
C LYS A 100 3.48 6.51 -10.72
N LEU A 101 2.61 6.50 -11.73
CA LEU A 101 2.16 5.27 -12.41
C LEU A 101 3.32 4.39 -12.92
N LYS A 102 4.41 4.99 -13.40
CA LYS A 102 5.62 4.25 -13.82
C LYS A 102 6.24 3.42 -12.69
N MET A 103 6.23 3.93 -11.46
CA MET A 103 6.78 3.21 -10.30
C MET A 103 5.85 2.06 -9.88
N ILE A 104 4.53 2.24 -9.99
CA ILE A 104 3.57 1.17 -9.74
C ILE A 104 3.71 0.06 -10.79
N GLN A 105 3.85 0.43 -12.07
CA GLN A 105 4.05 -0.52 -13.15
C GLN A 105 5.33 -1.35 -12.93
N ALA A 106 6.44 -0.73 -12.53
CA ALA A 106 7.67 -1.44 -12.22
C ALA A 106 7.49 -2.47 -11.08
N VAL A 107 6.68 -2.15 -10.05
CA VAL A 107 6.34 -3.11 -8.98
C VAL A 107 5.45 -4.24 -9.51
N ASP A 108 4.51 -3.94 -10.39
CA ASP A 108 3.63 -4.94 -11.00
C ASP A 108 4.37 -5.89 -11.94
N ASP A 109 5.27 -5.36 -12.76
CA ASP A 109 6.13 -6.15 -13.65
C ASP A 109 7.04 -7.08 -12.83
N MET A 110 7.63 -6.56 -11.76
CA MET A 110 8.45 -7.35 -10.84
C MET A 110 7.64 -8.47 -10.16
N LEU A 111 6.43 -8.17 -9.68
CA LEU A 111 5.56 -9.17 -9.03
C LEU A 111 5.01 -10.21 -10.02
N GLY A 112 4.76 -9.82 -11.27
CA GLY A 112 4.13 -10.66 -12.29
C GLY A 112 5.10 -11.47 -13.15
N HIS A 113 6.32 -10.97 -13.35
CA HIS A 113 7.29 -11.56 -14.26
C HIS A 113 8.61 -11.90 -13.57
N ASP A 114 9.25 -10.95 -12.89
CA ASP A 114 10.61 -11.14 -12.37
C ASP A 114 10.66 -12.15 -11.22
N ILE A 115 9.75 -12.05 -10.24
CA ILE A 115 9.70 -12.98 -9.11
C ILE A 115 9.40 -14.42 -9.57
N PRO A 116 8.37 -14.68 -10.41
CA PRO A 116 8.14 -16.00 -10.98
C PRO A 116 9.32 -16.52 -11.81
N ALA A 117 10.03 -15.66 -12.54
CA ALA A 117 11.21 -16.06 -13.31
C ALA A 117 12.37 -16.49 -12.40
N VAL A 118 12.57 -15.80 -11.26
CA VAL A 118 13.53 -16.22 -10.23
C VAL A 118 13.14 -17.59 -9.67
N PHE A 119 11.86 -17.84 -9.36
CA PHE A 119 11.40 -19.15 -8.89
C PHE A 119 11.63 -20.28 -9.88
N LYS A 120 11.50 -20.04 -11.19
CA LYS A 120 11.76 -21.07 -12.21
C LYS A 120 13.24 -21.45 -12.34
N LYS A 121 14.15 -20.62 -11.84
CA LYS A 121 15.60 -20.80 -11.97
C LYS A 121 16.21 -21.58 -10.79
N TYR A 122 15.46 -21.80 -9.71
CA TYR A 122 15.88 -22.50 -8.48
C TYR A 122 14.95 -23.68 -8.17
#